data_AF-A0A3M2DE42-F1
#
_entry.id   AF-A0A3M2DE42-F1
#
_cell.length_a   1.000
_cell.length_b   1.000
_cell.length_c   1.000
_cell.angle_alpha   90.00
_cell.angle_beta   90.00
_cell.angle_gamma   90.00
#
_symmetry.space_group_name_H-M   'P 1'
#
loop_
_entity.id
_entity.type
_entity.pdbx_description
1 polymer ?
#
loop_
_entity_poly.entity_id
_entity_poly.type
_entity_poly.pdbx_seq_one_letter_code
_entity_poly.pdbx_strand_id
1 'polypeptide(L)'
;MSPRIPLARSATIVRRSPARSAPRARRNATATVALCAVAACSFDPRGAAGDAGTPPDAQADAARADAAPDCPAALLARISVDGQMPVPGASDPVVHIRLGDSVRLSAAGSCVQTPPIAYRWQIGPLDATTNTLVPSLQARDVDLVGRVPGRAYVAQLTVTDGAGNEAHANALAFDVHGWQKVDGLPGGQAIDDLSFGGGALWIASREGAFRFDPAAGTFTNLASAWTFTGPDTFDRDIGSVWYDPDAAVVWLAARGNAAGLWRGDPAAQTLSFVRYDAADALGASTTVNDIAPAFPGVRIATNLGVTTAPDGATFAGAIAPPPTVVEAIGAAPGTTWLGGIHLWALDRAGVDLDPFGVSAGGDSKIRDIAIADDGPMWLASDALGAAVADAATGEVTARYTMADGLPSDNVRAVAVDGRHAWLATKSGAARFNADRGQWIAMGAQSGLEDRTDLKSIVVDPATGDVYAGSGKGLVYIRRP
;
A
#
# COMPACT_ATOMS: atom_id res chain seq x y z
N MET A 1 -66.97 8.36 2.56
CA MET A 1 -65.53 8.70 2.53
C MET A 1 -65.19 9.19 1.13
N SER A 2 -65.11 10.51 0.95
CA SER A 2 -64.49 11.18 -0.22
C SER A 2 -62.95 11.13 -0.08
N PRO A 3 -62.11 11.56 -1.06
CA PRO A 3 -62.40 12.10 -2.40
C PRO A 3 -61.57 11.46 -3.55
N ARG A 4 -62.09 11.44 -4.80
CA ARG A 4 -61.83 12.34 -5.96
C ARG A 4 -60.49 12.17 -6.71
N ILE A 5 -60.63 11.88 -8.00
CA ILE A 5 -59.83 12.50 -9.08
C ILE A 5 -60.45 13.90 -9.34
N PRO A 6 -59.65 14.97 -9.54
CA PRO A 6 -59.60 15.57 -10.88
C PRO A 6 -58.24 16.21 -11.31
N LEU A 7 -57.99 16.06 -12.62
CA LEU A 7 -57.51 17.04 -13.60
C LEU A 7 -56.12 17.72 -13.47
N ALA A 8 -55.40 17.56 -14.58
CA ALA A 8 -54.15 18.19 -14.97
C ALA A 8 -54.20 19.72 -15.09
N ARG A 9 -53.05 20.36 -14.85
CA ARG A 9 -52.62 21.59 -15.52
C ARG A 9 -51.12 21.55 -15.81
N SER A 10 -50.79 21.83 -17.07
CA SER A 10 -49.45 22.05 -17.62
C SER A 10 -48.64 23.10 -16.86
N ALA A 11 -47.31 22.92 -16.78
CA ALA A 11 -46.33 24.00 -16.93
C ALA A 11 -44.89 23.47 -17.12
N THR A 12 -44.36 23.74 -18.31
CA THR A 12 -43.01 24.24 -18.59
C THR A 12 -41.79 23.42 -18.13
N ILE A 13 -41.25 22.69 -19.11
CA ILE A 13 -39.85 22.25 -19.17
C ILE A 13 -38.95 23.48 -19.10
N VAL A 14 -38.25 23.67 -17.98
CA VAL A 14 -37.04 24.50 -17.92
C VAL A 14 -35.86 23.55 -17.87
N ARG A 15 -35.23 23.34 -19.03
CA ARG A 15 -33.89 22.75 -19.13
C ARG A 15 -32.93 23.64 -18.32
N ARG A 16 -32.51 23.20 -17.13
CA ARG A 16 -31.32 23.76 -16.49
C ARG A 16 -30.10 23.11 -17.16
N SER A 17 -29.39 23.90 -17.96
CA SER A 17 -28.03 23.61 -18.40
C SER A 17 -27.15 23.22 -17.19
N PRO A 18 -26.16 22.35 -17.39
CA PRO A 18 -25.22 22.01 -16.33
C PRO A 18 -24.49 23.29 -15.92
N ALA A 19 -24.61 23.66 -14.66
CA ALA A 19 -23.75 24.67 -14.07
C ALA A 19 -22.32 24.16 -14.23
N ARG A 20 -21.55 24.82 -15.10
CA ARG A 20 -20.09 24.71 -15.12
C ARG A 20 -19.64 24.88 -13.67
N SER A 21 -19.12 23.79 -13.10
CA SER A 21 -18.35 23.84 -11.87
C SER A 21 -17.24 24.86 -12.07
N ALA A 22 -17.35 26.00 -11.40
CA ALA A 22 -16.20 26.86 -11.20
C ALA A 22 -15.10 25.99 -10.59
N PRO A 23 -13.83 26.12 -11.02
CA PRO A 23 -12.77 25.33 -10.43
C PRO A 23 -12.72 25.69 -8.95
N ARG A 24 -13.06 24.72 -8.09
CA ARG A 24 -12.67 24.78 -6.68
C ARG A 24 -11.15 24.94 -6.71
N ALA A 25 -10.69 26.15 -6.42
CA ALA A 25 -9.27 26.41 -6.25
C ALA A 25 -8.75 25.37 -5.24
N ARG A 26 -7.85 24.50 -5.70
CA ARG A 26 -7.09 23.59 -4.85
C ARG A 26 -6.30 24.46 -3.89
N ARG A 27 -6.86 24.76 -2.71
CA ARG A 27 -6.11 25.41 -1.64
C ARG A 27 -5.23 24.33 -1.04
N ASN A 28 -3.96 24.34 -1.44
CA ASN A 28 -2.90 23.52 -0.86
C ASN A 28 -2.83 23.79 0.65
N ALA A 29 -2.72 22.75 1.48
CA ALA A 29 -2.34 22.91 2.87
C ALA A 29 -0.92 23.48 2.92
N THR A 30 -0.80 24.79 3.10
CA THR A 30 0.47 25.48 3.29
C THR A 30 0.56 25.79 4.77
N ALA A 31 1.33 25.02 5.54
CA ALA A 31 1.69 25.41 6.89
C ALA A 31 2.69 26.57 6.78
N THR A 32 2.21 27.81 6.96
CA THR A 32 3.08 28.98 6.93
C THR A 32 3.72 29.14 8.29
N VAL A 33 5.01 28.86 8.40
CA VAL A 33 5.79 29.09 9.62
C VAL A 33 6.50 30.43 9.47
N ALA A 34 5.89 31.51 9.95
CA ALA A 34 6.54 32.81 9.97
C ALA A 34 7.60 32.82 11.09
N LEU A 35 8.88 32.82 10.71
CA LEU A 35 9.99 33.02 11.63
C LEU A 35 10.64 34.37 11.33
N CYS A 36 10.48 35.34 12.24
CA CYS A 36 11.30 36.56 12.23
C CYS A 36 12.68 36.20 12.76
N ALA A 37 13.60 35.81 11.88
CA ALA A 37 15.02 35.76 12.25
C ALA A 37 15.51 37.20 12.41
N VAL A 38 15.88 37.58 13.63
CA VAL A 38 16.44 38.89 13.92
C VAL A 38 17.90 38.90 13.44
N ALA A 39 18.13 39.33 12.19
CA ALA A 39 19.24 40.17 11.74
C ALA A 39 19.54 40.02 10.23
N ALA A 40 19.55 41.17 9.54
CA ALA A 40 20.25 41.47 8.29
C ALA A 40 19.99 40.58 7.05
N CYS A 41 18.78 40.64 6.49
CA CYS A 41 18.60 40.37 5.07
C CYS A 41 19.01 41.62 4.26
N SER A 42 20.17 41.62 3.59
CA SER A 42 20.48 42.68 2.61
C SER A 42 19.92 42.29 1.25
N PHE A 43 19.09 43.15 0.67
CA PHE A 43 18.62 43.03 -0.71
C PHE A 43 19.64 43.75 -1.61
N ASP A 44 20.22 43.07 -2.60
CA ASP A 44 20.85 43.76 -3.74
C ASP A 44 19.77 43.97 -4.82
N PRO A 45 19.29 45.22 -5.03
CA PRO A 45 18.23 45.47 -6.00
C PRO A 45 18.77 45.62 -7.43
N ARG A 46 20.08 45.43 -7.71
CA ARG A 46 20.64 45.71 -9.05
C ARG A 46 21.58 44.61 -9.53
N GLY A 47 21.01 43.65 -10.24
CA GLY A 47 21.75 43.03 -11.33
C GLY A 47 22.04 44.06 -12.43
N ALA A 48 23.25 44.61 -12.48
CA ALA A 48 23.90 45.11 -13.70
C ALA A 48 25.38 45.42 -13.46
N ALA A 49 26.24 44.95 -14.38
CA ALA A 49 27.65 45.28 -14.47
C ALA A 49 27.87 46.74 -14.95
N GLY A 50 28.94 47.41 -14.48
CA GLY A 50 29.46 48.65 -15.10
C GLY A 50 30.22 49.62 -14.19
N ASP A 51 31.55 49.60 -14.32
CA ASP A 51 32.61 50.63 -14.19
C ASP A 51 32.50 51.93 -13.32
N ALA A 52 33.57 52.12 -12.55
CA ALA A 52 34.39 53.31 -12.27
C ALA A 52 33.78 54.67 -11.81
N GLY A 53 34.27 55.17 -10.65
CA GLY A 53 34.24 56.61 -10.29
C GLY A 53 34.29 56.91 -8.78
N THR A 54 35.20 57.81 -8.38
CA THR A 54 35.69 58.23 -7.04
C THR A 54 34.69 58.88 -6.03
N PRO A 55 35.03 58.97 -4.72
CA PRO A 55 34.21 59.50 -3.60
C PRO A 55 34.47 61.01 -3.33
N PRO A 56 33.69 61.77 -2.51
CA PRO A 56 33.88 61.75 -1.03
C PRO A 56 32.67 62.18 -0.14
N ASP A 57 32.88 62.02 1.18
CA ASP A 57 32.31 62.77 2.34
C ASP A 57 30.82 62.61 2.69
N ALA A 58 30.36 62.57 3.94
CA ALA A 58 30.93 62.48 5.28
C ALA A 58 29.74 62.33 6.26
N GLN A 59 30.07 62.00 7.51
CA GLN A 59 29.28 62.18 8.73
C GLN A 59 28.29 61.08 9.12
N ALA A 60 28.82 60.25 10.02
CA ALA A 60 28.08 59.64 11.11
C ALA A 60 27.33 60.69 11.93
N ASP A 61 26.07 60.41 12.23
CA ASP A 61 25.47 60.76 13.50
C ASP A 61 24.62 59.58 13.97
N ALA A 62 24.99 59.06 15.14
CA ALA A 62 24.32 57.97 15.80
C ALA A 62 23.20 58.50 16.71
N ALA A 63 22.18 57.65 16.85
CA ALA A 63 21.16 57.63 17.90
C ALA A 63 19.90 58.48 17.68
N ARG A 64 18.91 57.85 17.03
CA ARG A 64 17.55 57.77 17.59
C ARG A 64 16.96 56.40 17.32
N ALA A 65 16.30 55.87 18.34
CA ALA A 65 15.64 54.58 18.34
C ALA A 65 14.49 54.57 17.34
N ASP A 66 14.71 53.95 16.18
CA ASP A 66 13.67 53.62 15.23
C ASP A 66 13.61 52.09 15.08
N ALA A 67 12.39 51.59 14.99
CA ALA A 67 11.99 50.20 15.06
C ALA A 67 12.93 49.23 14.30
N ALA A 68 13.11 48.03 14.87
CA ALA A 68 13.67 46.90 14.15
C ALA A 68 12.99 46.78 12.78
N PRO A 69 13.73 46.62 11.66
CA PRO A 69 13.13 46.58 10.35
C PRO A 69 12.18 45.38 10.26
N ASP A 70 10.91 45.67 9.97
CA ASP A 70 9.88 44.68 9.65
C ASP A 70 10.43 43.66 8.65
N CYS A 71 10.45 42.40 9.05
CA CYS A 71 10.94 41.27 8.25
C CYS A 71 9.89 40.97 7.16
N PRO A 72 10.09 41.30 5.87
CA PRO A 72 8.98 41.31 4.91
C PRO A 72 8.71 39.93 4.28
N ALA A 73 9.36 38.85 4.73
CA ALA A 73 9.20 37.56 4.08
C ALA A 73 9.07 36.39 5.06
N ALA A 74 7.89 35.76 5.02
CA ALA A 74 7.63 34.53 5.74
C ALA A 74 8.48 33.39 5.18
N LEU A 75 9.16 32.65 6.07
CA LEU A 75 9.70 31.35 5.75
C LEU A 75 8.52 30.42 5.38
N LEU A 76 8.61 29.74 4.25
CA LEU A 76 7.57 28.79 3.84
C LEU A 76 8.07 27.38 4.07
N ALA A 77 7.34 26.64 4.91
CA ALA A 77 7.48 25.20 5.03
C ALA A 77 6.36 24.51 4.23
N ARG A 78 6.68 23.47 3.44
CA ARG A 78 5.65 22.65 2.76
C ARG A 78 5.82 21.19 3.11
N ILE A 79 4.70 20.48 3.13
CA ILE A 79 4.61 19.07 3.50
C ILE A 79 3.87 18.33 2.40
N SER A 80 4.42 17.19 1.96
CA SER A 80 3.68 16.21 1.17
C SER A 80 3.89 14.81 1.72
N VAL A 81 2.82 14.00 1.78
CA VAL A 81 2.85 12.59 2.14
C VAL A 81 2.75 11.77 0.85
N ASP A 82 3.73 10.90 0.59
CA ASP A 82 3.88 10.15 -0.66
C ASP A 82 3.75 11.03 -1.92
N GLY A 83 4.34 12.23 -1.84
CA GLY A 83 4.30 13.24 -2.91
C GLY A 83 2.95 13.97 -3.08
N GLN A 84 1.95 13.70 -2.23
CA GLN A 84 0.65 14.39 -2.23
C GLN A 84 0.55 15.40 -1.06
N MET A 85 0.01 16.59 -1.31
CA MET A 85 -0.22 17.58 -0.25
C MET A 85 -1.37 17.09 0.68
N PRO A 86 -1.22 17.15 2.01
CA PRO A 86 -2.31 16.84 2.94
C PRO A 86 -3.56 17.68 2.64
N VAL A 87 -4.76 17.08 2.77
CA VAL A 87 -6.03 17.78 2.53
C VAL A 87 -6.40 18.60 3.79
N PRO A 88 -6.60 19.93 3.71
CA PRO A 88 -7.00 20.72 4.86
C PRO A 88 -8.50 20.58 5.16
N GLY A 89 -8.87 20.27 6.42
CA GLY A 89 -10.29 20.23 6.81
C GLY A 89 -10.66 19.62 8.18
N ALA A 90 -9.79 18.87 8.86
CA ALA A 90 -10.06 18.45 10.24
C ALA A 90 -9.55 19.52 11.21
N SER A 91 -10.29 19.78 12.28
CA SER A 91 -9.99 20.78 13.30
C SER A 91 -8.83 20.40 14.23
N ASP A 92 -7.71 19.94 13.66
CA ASP A 92 -6.45 19.66 14.36
C ASP A 92 -5.25 19.87 13.40
N PRO A 93 -4.10 20.42 13.83
CA PRO A 93 -2.90 20.55 12.99
C PRO A 93 -2.10 19.24 12.84
N VAL A 94 -2.54 18.13 13.46
CA VAL A 94 -1.82 16.86 13.45
C VAL A 94 -2.07 16.11 12.15
N VAL A 95 -0.99 15.85 11.40
CA VAL A 95 -1.06 15.02 10.18
C VAL A 95 -1.00 13.55 10.60
N HIS A 96 -1.96 12.75 10.18
CA HIS A 96 -1.92 11.30 10.37
C HIS A 96 -1.21 10.66 9.18
N ILE A 97 -0.21 9.83 9.43
CA ILE A 97 0.52 9.10 8.39
C ILE A 97 0.53 7.61 8.70
N ARG A 98 0.56 6.78 7.65
CA ARG A 98 0.76 5.36 7.79
C ARG A 98 2.23 5.06 8.04
N LEU A 99 2.49 4.01 8.82
CA LEU A 99 3.83 3.45 8.94
C LEU A 99 4.34 3.05 7.56
N GLY A 100 5.52 3.59 7.21
CA GLY A 100 6.11 3.42 5.90
C GLY A 100 5.77 4.50 4.87
N ASP A 101 4.88 5.46 5.17
CA ASP A 101 4.70 6.64 4.32
C ASP A 101 5.97 7.50 4.29
N SER A 102 6.19 8.17 3.16
CA SER A 102 7.23 9.17 2.98
C SER A 102 6.66 10.56 3.24
N VAL A 103 7.13 11.26 4.27
CA VAL A 103 6.76 12.66 4.49
C VAL A 103 7.88 13.56 4.00
N ARG A 104 7.68 14.24 2.87
CA ARG A 104 8.61 15.25 2.38
C ARG A 104 8.34 16.59 3.04
N LEU A 105 9.36 17.12 3.71
CA LEU A 105 9.39 18.44 4.31
C LEU A 105 10.28 19.35 3.49
N SER A 106 9.80 20.53 3.14
CA SER A 106 10.62 21.55 2.48
C SER A 106 10.66 22.85 3.26
N ALA A 107 11.78 23.56 3.18
CA ALA A 107 11.95 24.90 3.75
C ALA A 107 12.63 25.81 2.74
N ALA A 108 12.08 27.02 2.57
CA ALA A 108 12.69 28.05 1.75
C ALA A 108 12.59 29.41 2.44
N GLY A 109 13.71 30.13 2.47
CA GLY A 109 13.78 31.54 2.82
C GLY A 109 14.03 32.40 1.58
N SER A 110 13.55 33.64 1.60
CA SER A 110 13.77 34.62 0.53
C SER A 110 15.02 35.48 0.72
N CYS A 111 15.75 35.29 1.83
CA CYS A 111 16.90 36.11 2.18
C CYS A 111 18.21 35.46 1.74
N VAL A 112 19.11 36.26 1.15
CA VAL A 112 20.48 35.87 0.81
C VAL A 112 21.44 36.58 1.77
N GLN A 113 22.35 35.83 2.39
CA GLN A 113 23.40 36.37 3.27
C GLN A 113 24.71 35.59 3.07
N THR A 114 25.83 36.17 3.50
CA THR A 114 27.16 35.53 3.48
C THR A 114 27.75 35.57 4.89
N PRO A 115 28.03 34.41 5.52
CA PRO A 115 27.75 33.04 5.07
C PRO A 115 26.26 32.74 4.84
N PRO A 116 25.91 31.74 4.01
CA PRO A 116 24.52 31.43 3.68
C PRO A 116 23.75 30.87 4.88
N ILE A 117 22.43 31.05 4.86
CA ILE A 117 21.52 30.42 5.82
C ILE A 117 21.65 28.90 5.73
N ALA A 118 21.80 28.26 6.87
CA ALA A 118 21.72 26.81 6.99
C ALA A 118 20.37 26.38 7.55
N TYR A 119 19.86 25.24 7.07
CA TYR A 119 18.63 24.62 7.55
C TYR A 119 18.97 23.26 8.16
N ARG A 120 18.44 23.02 9.36
CA ARG A 120 18.58 21.73 10.05
C ARG A 120 17.22 21.28 10.55
N TRP A 121 16.81 20.10 10.17
CA TRP A 121 15.60 19.47 10.68
C TRP A 121 15.95 18.53 11.85
N GLN A 122 15.12 18.51 12.88
CA GLN A 122 15.18 17.53 13.95
C GLN A 122 13.80 16.87 14.04
N ILE A 123 13.78 15.54 13.95
CA ILE A 123 12.54 14.77 14.05
C ILE A 123 12.68 13.78 15.19
N GLY A 124 11.71 13.74 16.08
CA GLY A 124 11.71 12.75 17.16
C GLY A 124 10.32 12.56 17.75
N PRO A 125 10.10 11.44 18.43
CA PRO A 125 8.95 11.32 19.31
C PRO A 125 9.09 12.37 20.42
N LEU A 126 7.96 12.97 20.83
CA LEU A 126 7.91 13.98 21.91
C LEU A 126 8.51 13.47 23.23
N ASP A 127 8.66 12.15 23.39
CA ASP A 127 9.17 11.47 24.59
C ASP A 127 10.69 11.21 24.61
N ALA A 128 11.45 11.79 23.67
CA ALA A 128 12.92 11.73 23.59
C ALA A 128 13.54 10.31 23.42
N THR A 129 12.75 9.28 23.11
CA THR A 129 13.31 7.94 22.83
C THR A 129 13.79 7.81 21.38
N THR A 130 15.09 8.07 21.19
CA THR A 130 16.00 7.64 20.11
C THR A 130 15.41 7.32 18.73
N ASN A 131 15.35 8.33 17.87
CA ASN A 131 15.94 8.31 16.53
C ASN A 131 15.70 9.69 15.89
N THR A 132 16.55 10.65 16.23
CA THR A 132 16.69 11.85 15.43
C THR A 132 17.37 11.48 14.13
N LEU A 133 16.59 11.31 13.07
CA LEU A 133 17.12 11.53 11.73
C LEU A 133 17.61 12.98 11.75
N VAL A 134 18.91 13.17 11.61
CA VAL A 134 19.52 14.48 11.36
C VAL A 134 19.60 14.59 9.85
N PRO A 135 18.70 15.30 9.17
CA PRO A 135 18.81 15.48 7.73
C PRO A 135 20.01 16.39 7.46
N SER A 136 20.66 16.16 6.34
CA SER A 136 21.87 16.89 5.95
C SER A 136 21.70 18.40 6.08
N LEU A 137 22.78 19.11 6.43
CA LEU A 137 22.88 20.57 6.61
C LEU A 137 22.46 21.44 5.40
N GLN A 138 22.01 20.84 4.30
CA GLN A 138 21.68 21.50 3.03
C GLN A 138 20.33 21.07 2.40
N ALA A 139 19.56 20.19 3.04
CA ALA A 139 18.37 19.63 2.40
C ALA A 139 17.19 20.62 2.37
N ARG A 140 16.87 21.13 1.17
CA ARG A 140 15.61 21.85 0.90
C ARG A 140 14.38 20.93 0.94
N ASP A 141 14.58 19.61 0.85
CA ASP A 141 13.57 18.56 0.93
C ASP A 141 14.09 17.40 1.80
N VAL A 142 13.32 16.96 2.79
CA VAL A 142 13.64 15.82 3.67
C VAL A 142 12.48 14.84 3.63
N ASP A 143 12.69 13.59 3.20
CA ASP A 143 11.67 12.55 3.43
C ASP A 143 11.86 11.88 4.79
N LEU A 144 10.76 11.80 5.53
CA LEU A 144 10.66 11.08 6.79
C LEU A 144 9.95 9.76 6.54
N VAL A 145 10.40 8.75 7.27
CA VAL A 145 9.71 7.47 7.33
C VAL A 145 9.31 7.26 8.78
N GLY A 146 8.01 7.23 9.06
CA GLY A 146 7.50 6.79 10.35
C GLY A 146 7.97 5.35 10.60
N ARG A 147 8.56 5.07 11.78
CA ARG A 147 9.10 3.75 12.13
C ARG A 147 8.43 3.11 13.35
N VAL A 148 7.80 3.91 14.22
CA VAL A 148 7.11 3.41 15.41
C VAL A 148 5.72 4.03 15.46
N PRO A 149 4.65 3.22 15.48
CA PRO A 149 3.29 3.74 15.57
C PRO A 149 2.89 4.10 16.99
N GLY A 150 1.77 4.82 17.13
CA GLY A 150 1.19 5.18 18.44
C GLY A 150 1.98 6.23 19.20
N ARG A 151 2.85 6.97 18.51
CA ARG A 151 3.64 8.08 19.05
C ARG A 151 3.38 9.34 18.24
N ALA A 152 3.27 10.45 18.95
CA ALA A 152 3.27 11.77 18.34
C ALA A 152 4.72 12.17 18.04
N TYR A 153 4.99 12.40 16.76
CA TYR A 153 6.26 12.92 16.26
C TYR A 153 6.16 14.42 16.06
N VAL A 154 7.27 15.11 16.29
CA VAL A 154 7.42 16.52 15.93
C VAL A 154 8.58 16.67 14.96
N ALA A 155 8.35 17.41 13.88
CA ALA A 155 9.40 17.92 13.02
C ALA A 155 9.70 19.37 13.40
N GLN A 156 10.88 19.60 13.95
CA GLN A 156 11.38 20.91 14.31
C GLN A 156 12.40 21.38 13.26
N LEU A 157 12.24 22.61 12.79
CA LEU A 157 13.19 23.27 11.91
C LEU A 157 14.06 24.23 12.74
N THR A 158 15.37 24.06 12.67
CA THR A 158 16.35 25.07 13.06
C THR A 158 16.85 25.79 11.81
N VAL A 159 16.86 27.12 11.88
CA VAL A 159 17.48 28.00 10.89
C VAL A 159 18.67 28.67 11.55
N THR A 160 19.85 28.57 10.91
CA THR A 160 21.07 29.22 11.38
C THR A 160 21.47 30.31 10.39
N ASP A 161 21.67 31.54 10.86
CA ASP A 161 22.15 32.64 10.03
C ASP A 161 23.68 32.57 9.79
N GLY A 162 24.21 33.47 8.96
CA GLY A 162 25.64 33.54 8.67
C GLY A 162 26.52 33.99 9.84
N ALA A 163 25.92 34.56 10.88
CA ALA A 163 26.61 34.93 12.12
C ALA A 163 26.60 33.78 13.16
N GLY A 164 25.91 32.68 12.87
CA GLY A 164 25.80 31.51 13.75
C GLY A 164 24.63 31.57 14.74
N ASN A 165 23.72 32.54 14.64
CA ASN A 165 22.52 32.59 15.48
C ASN A 165 21.50 31.54 15.00
N GLU A 166 20.92 30.80 15.94
CA GLU A 166 19.89 29.79 15.64
C GLU A 166 18.49 30.28 16.02
N ALA A 167 17.50 29.97 15.19
CA ALA A 167 16.08 30.11 15.50
C ALA A 167 15.37 28.78 15.26
N HIS A 168 14.43 28.41 16.13
CA HIS A 168 13.75 27.11 16.09
C HIS A 168 12.25 27.29 15.89
N ALA A 169 11.64 26.39 15.13
CA ALA A 169 10.20 26.32 14.94
C ALA A 169 9.71 24.88 14.92
N ASN A 170 8.69 24.57 15.71
CA ASN A 170 7.94 23.31 15.53
C ASN A 170 7.11 23.48 14.26
N ALA A 171 7.53 22.82 13.18
CA ALA A 171 6.88 22.97 11.89
C ALA A 171 5.65 22.06 11.77
N LEU A 172 5.68 20.89 12.43
CA LEU A 172 4.62 19.89 12.30
C LEU A 172 4.60 18.92 13.48
N ALA A 173 3.39 18.60 13.96
CA ALA A 173 3.13 17.37 14.72
C ALA A 173 2.45 16.35 13.81
N PHE A 174 2.85 15.09 13.87
CA PHE A 174 2.22 14.02 13.12
C PHE A 174 2.16 12.72 13.92
N ASP A 175 1.09 11.97 13.72
CA ASP A 175 0.91 10.65 14.32
C ASP A 175 1.18 9.58 13.28
N VAL A 176 1.98 8.59 13.69
CA VAL A 176 2.24 7.41 12.88
C VAL A 176 1.26 6.32 13.30
N HIS A 177 0.45 5.86 12.36
CA HIS A 177 -0.43 4.72 12.52
C HIS A 177 0.27 3.45 12.05
N GLY A 178 0.20 2.39 12.85
CA GLY A 178 0.82 1.10 12.53
C GLY A 178 -0.23 0.03 12.30
N TRP A 179 0.22 -1.21 12.34
CA TRP A 179 -0.67 -2.36 12.30
C TRP A 179 -1.57 -2.37 13.53
N GLN A 180 -2.83 -2.70 13.30
CA GLN A 180 -3.86 -2.85 14.32
C GLN A 180 -4.40 -4.26 14.25
N LYS A 181 -4.54 -4.89 15.40
CA LYS A 181 -5.13 -6.21 15.53
C LYS A 181 -6.64 -6.15 15.26
N VAL A 182 -7.15 -7.15 14.56
CA VAL A 182 -8.58 -7.43 14.51
C VAL A 182 -8.88 -8.64 15.38
N ASP A 183 -9.68 -8.43 16.42
CA ASP A 183 -10.17 -9.46 17.32
C ASP A 183 -11.49 -10.06 16.83
N GLY A 184 -11.81 -11.28 17.30
CA GLY A 184 -13.14 -11.87 17.10
C GLY A 184 -13.28 -12.78 15.88
N LEU A 185 -12.18 -13.15 15.22
CA LEU A 185 -12.21 -14.26 14.25
C LEU A 185 -12.65 -15.54 14.97
N PRO A 186 -13.76 -16.20 14.60
CA PRO A 186 -14.23 -17.39 15.31
C PRO A 186 -13.32 -18.60 15.09
N GLY A 187 -13.07 -19.37 16.16
CA GLY A 187 -12.20 -20.54 16.12
C GLY A 187 -10.71 -20.22 16.29
N GLY A 188 -9.86 -21.12 15.81
CA GLY A 188 -8.43 -20.88 15.64
C GLY A 188 -8.15 -19.63 14.79
N GLN A 189 -7.12 -18.88 15.16
CA GLN A 189 -6.85 -17.57 14.58
C GLN A 189 -6.01 -17.63 13.29
N ALA A 190 -5.62 -18.81 12.82
CA ALA A 190 -4.68 -18.94 11.73
C ALA A 190 -5.33 -18.58 10.39
N ILE A 191 -4.84 -17.52 9.74
CA ILE A 191 -5.25 -17.15 8.38
C ILE A 191 -4.23 -17.74 7.42
N ASP A 192 -4.70 -18.42 6.39
CA ASP A 192 -3.87 -19.00 5.34
C ASP A 192 -3.84 -18.10 4.10
N ASP A 193 -4.99 -17.53 3.71
CA ASP A 193 -5.09 -16.67 2.53
C ASP A 193 -6.18 -15.58 2.70
N LEU A 194 -6.05 -14.49 1.95
CA LEU A 194 -6.93 -13.33 1.99
C LEU A 194 -7.26 -12.85 0.57
N SER A 195 -8.51 -12.42 0.36
CA SER A 195 -8.89 -11.70 -0.85
C SER A 195 -9.84 -10.56 -0.50
N PHE A 196 -9.67 -9.39 -1.10
CA PHE A 196 -10.55 -8.25 -0.87
C PHE A 196 -11.42 -7.99 -2.09
N GLY A 197 -12.71 -7.81 -1.87
CA GLY A 197 -13.63 -7.43 -2.94
C GLY A 197 -15.10 -7.49 -2.52
N GLY A 198 -15.97 -6.81 -3.27
CA GLY A 198 -17.37 -6.65 -2.90
C GLY A 198 -17.56 -5.87 -1.58
N GLY A 199 -16.59 -5.02 -1.23
CA GLY A 199 -16.58 -4.26 0.03
C GLY A 199 -16.31 -5.10 1.29
N ALA A 200 -15.76 -6.30 1.14
CA ALA A 200 -15.44 -7.18 2.25
C ALA A 200 -14.09 -7.87 2.07
N LEU A 201 -13.55 -8.34 3.19
CA LEU A 201 -12.39 -9.21 3.20
C LEU A 201 -12.85 -10.66 3.30
N TRP A 202 -12.44 -11.49 2.36
CA TRP A 202 -12.67 -12.93 2.32
C TRP A 202 -11.43 -13.64 2.85
N ILE A 203 -11.64 -14.60 3.74
CA ILE A 203 -10.58 -15.18 4.57
C ILE A 203 -10.65 -16.71 4.44
N ALA A 204 -9.53 -17.29 4.00
CA ALA A 204 -9.27 -18.72 4.07
C ALA A 204 -8.50 -19.04 5.35
N SER A 205 -8.96 -20.04 6.10
CA SER A 205 -8.25 -20.53 7.28
C SER A 205 -8.43 -22.03 7.47
N ARG A 206 -7.57 -22.60 8.32
CA ARG A 206 -7.72 -23.95 8.86
C ARG A 206 -9.06 -24.23 9.52
N GLU A 207 -9.76 -23.20 9.97
CA GLU A 207 -11.03 -23.30 10.71
C GLU A 207 -12.25 -23.02 9.84
N GLY A 208 -12.04 -22.72 8.56
CA GLY A 208 -13.10 -22.49 7.58
C GLY A 208 -12.90 -21.24 6.75
N ALA A 209 -13.94 -20.89 6.00
CA ALA A 209 -14.02 -19.65 5.25
C ALA A 209 -14.80 -18.60 6.04
N PHE A 210 -14.28 -17.37 6.07
CA PHE A 210 -14.91 -16.26 6.74
C PHE A 210 -15.03 -15.05 5.83
N ARG A 211 -16.08 -14.26 6.02
CA ARG A 211 -16.22 -12.90 5.51
C ARG A 211 -16.04 -11.93 6.66
N PHE A 212 -15.14 -10.97 6.51
CA PHE A 212 -14.98 -9.85 7.43
C PHE A 212 -15.51 -8.56 6.79
N ASP A 213 -16.42 -7.91 7.49
CA ASP A 213 -16.94 -6.60 7.14
C ASP A 213 -16.07 -5.52 7.79
N PRO A 214 -15.27 -4.76 7.03
CA PRO A 214 -14.35 -3.77 7.59
C PRO A 214 -15.08 -2.54 8.18
N ALA A 215 -16.31 -2.26 7.72
CA ALA A 215 -17.10 -1.14 8.24
C ALA A 215 -17.76 -1.50 9.57
N ALA A 216 -18.28 -2.72 9.69
CA ALA A 216 -18.90 -3.20 10.92
C ALA A 216 -17.90 -3.81 11.92
N GLY A 217 -16.72 -4.23 11.46
CA GLY A 217 -15.73 -4.93 12.28
C GLY A 217 -16.19 -6.34 12.69
N THR A 218 -16.97 -7.02 11.84
CA THR A 218 -17.60 -8.31 12.19
C THR A 218 -17.21 -9.43 11.24
N PHE A 219 -17.08 -10.63 11.79
CA PHE A 219 -16.81 -11.85 11.03
C PHE A 219 -18.08 -12.68 10.85
N THR A 220 -18.23 -13.28 9.68
CA THR A 220 -19.28 -14.24 9.34
C THR A 220 -18.63 -15.54 8.88
N ASN A 221 -18.90 -16.66 9.56
CA ASN A 221 -18.48 -17.99 9.10
C ASN A 221 -19.41 -18.44 7.97
N LEU A 222 -18.86 -18.63 6.77
CA LEU A 222 -19.64 -18.92 5.57
C LEU A 222 -20.35 -20.28 5.67
N ALA A 223 -19.69 -21.32 6.17
CA ALA A 223 -20.28 -22.66 6.27
C ALA A 223 -21.52 -22.69 7.20
N SER A 224 -21.57 -21.82 8.20
CA SER A 224 -22.72 -21.72 9.11
C SER A 224 -23.79 -20.72 8.68
N ALA A 225 -23.41 -19.69 7.94
CA ALA A 225 -24.29 -18.57 7.60
C ALA A 225 -24.91 -18.72 6.20
N TRP A 226 -24.26 -19.45 5.30
CA TRP A 226 -24.69 -19.57 3.90
C TRP A 226 -25.27 -20.95 3.61
N THR A 227 -26.11 -21.02 2.58
CA THR A 227 -26.79 -22.26 2.19
C THR A 227 -25.98 -23.03 1.15
N PHE A 228 -25.67 -24.29 1.43
CA PHE A 228 -25.10 -25.19 0.42
C PHE A 228 -26.18 -25.61 -0.59
N THR A 229 -25.91 -25.46 -1.89
CA THR A 229 -26.87 -25.78 -2.96
C THR A 229 -26.88 -27.26 -3.36
N GLY A 230 -26.08 -28.10 -2.69
CA GLY A 230 -25.91 -29.51 -2.99
C GLY A 230 -25.66 -30.35 -1.73
N PRO A 231 -25.46 -31.67 -1.88
CA PRO A 231 -25.21 -32.58 -0.76
C PRO A 231 -23.80 -32.43 -0.16
N ASP A 232 -22.87 -31.90 -0.96
CA ASP A 232 -21.49 -31.69 -0.57
C ASP A 232 -21.40 -30.49 0.38
N THR A 233 -20.54 -30.57 1.41
CA THR A 233 -20.26 -29.46 2.33
C THR A 233 -18.77 -29.39 2.69
N PHE A 234 -18.35 -28.27 3.27
CA PHE A 234 -17.08 -28.14 3.99
C PHE A 234 -17.34 -27.50 5.35
N ASP A 235 -16.55 -27.87 6.34
CA ASP A 235 -16.63 -27.30 7.69
C ASP A 235 -15.35 -26.56 8.10
N ARG A 236 -14.21 -26.85 7.47
CA ARG A 236 -12.90 -26.29 7.83
C ARG A 236 -11.88 -26.44 6.68
N ASP A 237 -10.64 -26.04 6.96
CA ASP A 237 -9.45 -26.24 6.11
C ASP A 237 -9.59 -25.65 4.71
N ILE A 238 -9.77 -24.33 4.67
CA ILE A 238 -9.77 -23.55 3.44
C ILE A 238 -8.37 -23.01 3.23
N GLY A 239 -7.81 -23.37 2.08
CA GLY A 239 -6.41 -23.13 1.76
C GLY A 239 -6.12 -21.88 0.96
N SER A 240 -7.07 -21.49 0.10
CA SER A 240 -6.97 -20.32 -0.76
C SER A 240 -8.37 -19.73 -0.98
N VAL A 241 -8.43 -18.42 -1.18
CA VAL A 241 -9.65 -17.67 -1.43
C VAL A 241 -9.42 -16.59 -2.47
N TRP A 242 -10.36 -16.42 -3.39
CA TRP A 242 -10.31 -15.33 -4.36
C TRP A 242 -11.70 -14.77 -4.60
N TYR A 243 -11.84 -13.45 -4.52
CA TYR A 243 -13.06 -12.76 -4.96
C TYR A 243 -12.91 -12.33 -6.42
N ASP A 244 -13.83 -12.81 -7.25
CA ASP A 244 -13.98 -12.42 -8.64
C ASP A 244 -14.86 -11.16 -8.71
N PRO A 245 -14.28 -9.98 -9.02
CA PRO A 245 -15.05 -8.74 -9.10
C PRO A 245 -15.95 -8.67 -10.33
N ASP A 246 -15.64 -9.39 -11.41
CA ASP A 246 -16.39 -9.33 -12.66
C ASP A 246 -17.66 -10.18 -12.57
N ALA A 247 -17.55 -11.38 -11.99
CA ALA A 247 -18.69 -12.24 -11.73
C ALA A 247 -19.35 -12.00 -10.36
N ALA A 248 -18.76 -11.14 -9.53
CA ALA A 248 -19.18 -10.83 -8.16
C ALA A 248 -19.33 -12.07 -7.26
N VAL A 249 -18.42 -13.04 -7.37
CA VAL A 249 -18.45 -14.30 -6.62
C VAL A 249 -17.16 -14.56 -5.86
N VAL A 250 -17.23 -15.41 -4.85
CA VAL A 250 -16.05 -15.86 -4.10
C VAL A 250 -15.73 -17.31 -4.44
N TRP A 251 -14.46 -17.58 -4.72
CA TRP A 251 -13.91 -18.89 -4.95
C TRP A 251 -13.14 -19.35 -3.71
N LEU A 252 -13.33 -20.60 -3.29
CA LEU A 252 -12.70 -21.18 -2.12
C LEU A 252 -12.11 -22.55 -2.46
N ALA A 253 -10.85 -22.76 -2.10
CA ALA A 253 -10.19 -24.06 -2.19
C ALA A 253 -10.23 -24.75 -0.83
N ALA A 254 -11.11 -25.72 -0.66
CA ALA A 254 -11.11 -26.59 0.51
C ALA A 254 -10.05 -27.69 0.37
N ARG A 255 -9.45 -28.09 1.48
CA ARG A 255 -8.45 -29.17 1.59
C ARG A 255 -9.00 -30.32 2.46
N GLY A 256 -8.22 -31.40 2.54
CA GLY A 256 -8.54 -32.54 3.41
C GLY A 256 -9.81 -33.30 3.02
N ASN A 257 -10.65 -33.60 4.01
CA ASN A 257 -11.83 -34.46 3.80
C ASN A 257 -12.97 -33.80 3.00
N ALA A 258 -12.91 -32.48 2.81
CA ALA A 258 -13.81 -31.70 1.96
C ALA A 258 -13.08 -31.11 0.76
N ALA A 259 -11.97 -31.73 0.34
CA ALA A 259 -11.11 -31.21 -0.73
C ALA A 259 -11.90 -30.94 -2.01
N GLY A 260 -11.71 -29.74 -2.55
CA GLY A 260 -12.32 -29.33 -3.81
C GLY A 260 -12.54 -27.83 -3.89
N LEU A 261 -13.08 -27.42 -5.03
CA LEU A 261 -13.31 -26.02 -5.34
C LEU A 261 -14.77 -25.66 -5.10
N TRP A 262 -14.98 -24.53 -4.45
CA TRP A 262 -16.30 -24.02 -4.11
C TRP A 262 -16.49 -22.64 -4.71
N ARG A 263 -17.70 -22.39 -5.20
CA ARG A 263 -18.14 -21.09 -5.71
C ARG A 263 -19.26 -20.57 -4.83
N GLY A 264 -19.05 -19.40 -4.24
CA GLY A 264 -19.98 -18.70 -3.39
C GLY A 264 -20.59 -17.48 -4.07
N ASP A 265 -21.90 -17.32 -3.95
CA ASP A 265 -22.63 -16.12 -4.37
C ASP A 265 -22.93 -15.26 -3.12
N PRO A 266 -22.25 -14.12 -2.94
CA PRO A 266 -22.46 -13.23 -1.80
C PRO A 266 -23.86 -12.61 -1.74
N ALA A 267 -24.51 -12.38 -2.88
CA ALA A 267 -25.84 -11.79 -2.93
C ALA A 267 -26.92 -12.81 -2.54
N ALA A 268 -26.78 -14.04 -3.01
CA ALA A 268 -27.67 -15.15 -2.66
C ALA A 268 -27.31 -15.81 -1.32
N GLN A 269 -26.10 -15.58 -0.80
CA GLN A 269 -25.53 -16.27 0.36
C GLN A 269 -25.56 -17.79 0.20
N THR A 270 -25.13 -18.25 -0.97
CA THR A 270 -25.10 -19.68 -1.31
C THR A 270 -23.71 -20.16 -1.63
N LEU A 271 -23.40 -21.41 -1.29
CA LEU A 271 -22.17 -22.11 -1.64
C LEU A 271 -22.50 -23.30 -2.54
N SER A 272 -21.78 -23.41 -3.65
CA SER A 272 -21.93 -24.50 -4.61
C SER A 272 -20.59 -25.21 -4.79
N PHE A 273 -20.60 -26.54 -4.68
CA PHE A 273 -19.44 -27.35 -5.00
C PHE A 273 -19.25 -27.37 -6.51
N VAL A 274 -18.04 -27.08 -6.97
CA VAL A 274 -17.71 -27.07 -8.39
C VAL A 274 -17.18 -28.44 -8.78
N ARG A 275 -18.02 -29.20 -9.50
CA ARG A 275 -17.69 -30.54 -9.96
C ARG A 275 -16.74 -30.48 -11.15
N TYR A 276 -15.74 -31.33 -11.11
CA TYR A 276 -14.79 -31.59 -12.19
C TYR A 276 -14.83 -33.09 -12.52
N ASP A 277 -14.68 -33.45 -13.80
CA ASP A 277 -14.59 -34.84 -14.25
C ASP A 277 -13.20 -35.40 -13.92
N ALA A 278 -13.06 -36.73 -13.83
CA ALA A 278 -11.77 -37.40 -13.65
C ALA A 278 -10.80 -37.17 -14.84
N ALA A 279 -11.31 -36.69 -15.97
CA ALA A 279 -10.52 -36.22 -17.10
C ALA A 279 -9.97 -34.80 -16.93
N ASP A 280 -10.49 -34.03 -15.97
CA ASP A 280 -10.03 -32.69 -15.63
C ASP A 280 -8.80 -32.76 -14.73
N ALA A 281 -7.97 -31.71 -14.73
CA ALA A 281 -6.70 -31.63 -13.98
C ALA A 281 -6.83 -31.75 -12.45
N LEU A 282 -8.05 -31.89 -11.92
CA LEU A 282 -8.41 -31.78 -10.51
C LEU A 282 -8.77 -33.13 -9.87
N GLY A 283 -8.26 -34.27 -10.36
CA GLY A 283 -8.55 -35.60 -9.80
C GLY A 283 -8.34 -35.74 -8.27
N ALA A 284 -8.77 -36.87 -7.67
CA ALA A 284 -8.93 -37.06 -6.21
C ALA A 284 -7.70 -36.79 -5.29
N SER A 285 -6.49 -36.65 -5.84
CA SER A 285 -5.26 -36.31 -5.09
C SER A 285 -4.78 -34.87 -5.29
N THR A 286 -5.59 -34.03 -5.95
CA THR A 286 -5.21 -32.67 -6.34
C THR A 286 -5.43 -31.69 -5.21
N THR A 287 -4.39 -30.97 -4.82
CA THR A 287 -4.48 -29.85 -3.89
C THR A 287 -4.47 -28.55 -4.67
N VAL A 288 -5.44 -27.67 -4.41
CA VAL A 288 -5.42 -26.31 -4.95
C VAL A 288 -4.50 -25.45 -4.08
N ASN A 289 -3.49 -24.88 -4.72
CA ASN A 289 -2.49 -24.04 -4.07
C ASN A 289 -2.87 -22.56 -4.16
N ASP A 290 -3.40 -22.13 -5.30
CA ASP A 290 -3.77 -20.74 -5.57
C ASP A 290 -4.93 -20.65 -6.59
N ILE A 291 -5.70 -19.58 -6.49
CA ILE A 291 -6.86 -19.27 -7.35
C ILE A 291 -6.70 -17.83 -7.84
N ALA A 292 -6.74 -17.65 -9.16
CA ALA A 292 -6.50 -16.35 -9.78
C ALA A 292 -7.44 -16.09 -10.96
N PRO A 293 -7.60 -14.82 -11.37
CA PRO A 293 -8.38 -14.48 -12.54
C PRO A 293 -7.86 -15.16 -13.81
N ALA A 294 -8.80 -15.59 -14.65
CA ALA A 294 -8.57 -15.85 -16.07
C ALA A 294 -9.44 -14.89 -16.86
N PHE A 295 -8.98 -14.41 -18.02
CA PHE A 295 -9.82 -13.57 -18.87
C PHE A 295 -10.22 -14.33 -20.14
N PRO A 296 -11.47 -14.82 -20.26
CA PRO A 296 -12.51 -14.91 -19.22
C PRO A 296 -12.30 -16.09 -18.25
N GLY A 297 -12.94 -16.04 -17.06
CA GLY A 297 -13.07 -17.15 -16.13
C GLY A 297 -12.10 -17.18 -14.93
N VAL A 298 -11.76 -18.38 -14.47
CA VAL A 298 -10.86 -18.60 -13.31
C VAL A 298 -9.74 -19.57 -13.67
N ARG A 299 -8.55 -19.35 -13.11
CA ARG A 299 -7.39 -20.25 -13.19
C ARG A 299 -7.08 -20.81 -11.81
N ILE A 300 -6.70 -22.09 -11.79
CA ILE A 300 -6.46 -22.86 -10.57
C ILE A 300 -5.06 -23.46 -10.66
N ALA A 301 -4.20 -23.08 -9.72
CA ALA A 301 -2.90 -23.69 -9.52
C ALA A 301 -3.03 -24.91 -8.62
N THR A 302 -2.39 -26.00 -9.01
CA THR A 302 -2.42 -27.26 -8.27
C THR A 302 -1.03 -27.87 -8.12
N ASN A 303 -0.95 -28.89 -7.27
CA ASN A 303 0.23 -29.76 -7.17
C ASN A 303 0.46 -30.66 -8.39
N LEU A 304 -0.39 -30.59 -9.42
CA LEU A 304 -0.30 -31.35 -10.66
C LEU A 304 -0.24 -30.46 -11.92
N GLY A 305 -0.21 -29.13 -11.75
CA GLY A 305 -0.15 -28.17 -12.84
C GLY A 305 -1.18 -27.04 -12.71
N VAL A 306 -1.68 -26.55 -13.84
CA VAL A 306 -2.68 -25.48 -13.90
C VAL A 306 -3.87 -25.90 -14.75
N THR A 307 -5.06 -25.51 -14.33
CA THR A 307 -6.30 -25.63 -15.11
C THR A 307 -7.06 -24.31 -15.14
N THR A 308 -7.99 -24.18 -16.07
CA THR A 308 -8.82 -23.00 -16.29
C THR A 308 -10.26 -23.42 -16.49
N ALA A 309 -11.18 -22.62 -15.94
CA ALA A 309 -12.59 -22.65 -16.27
C ALA A 309 -12.99 -21.33 -16.92
N PRO A 310 -13.00 -21.22 -18.27
CA PRO A 310 -13.28 -19.98 -18.98
C PRO A 310 -14.68 -19.42 -18.75
N ASP A 311 -15.65 -20.29 -18.46
CA ASP A 311 -17.04 -19.96 -18.13
C ASP A 311 -17.30 -19.87 -16.62
N GLY A 312 -16.27 -20.07 -15.80
CA GLY A 312 -16.38 -20.12 -14.34
C GLY A 312 -17.16 -21.34 -13.82
N ALA A 313 -17.29 -22.41 -14.61
CA ALA A 313 -18.03 -23.61 -14.23
C ALA A 313 -17.43 -24.92 -14.73
N THR A 314 -16.86 -24.94 -15.94
CA THR A 314 -16.29 -26.15 -16.57
C THR A 314 -14.78 -26.03 -16.70
N PHE A 315 -14.05 -26.95 -16.06
CA PHE A 315 -12.60 -26.97 -16.11
C PHE A 315 -12.10 -27.71 -17.35
N ALA A 316 -11.12 -27.13 -18.04
CA ALA A 316 -10.40 -27.84 -19.08
C ALA A 316 -9.37 -28.81 -18.46
N GLY A 317 -8.92 -29.79 -19.26
CA GLY A 317 -7.78 -30.64 -18.90
C GLY A 317 -6.54 -29.81 -18.55
N ALA A 318 -5.61 -30.39 -17.78
CA ALA A 318 -4.38 -29.70 -17.35
C ALA A 318 -3.65 -29.10 -18.55
N ILE A 319 -3.24 -27.83 -18.47
CA ILE A 319 -2.51 -27.21 -19.57
C ILE A 319 -1.12 -27.85 -19.63
N ALA A 320 -0.83 -28.58 -20.71
CA ALA A 320 0.38 -29.39 -20.84
C ALA A 320 1.45 -28.81 -21.79
N PRO A 321 2.75 -28.98 -21.47
CA PRO A 321 3.27 -29.41 -20.17
C PRO A 321 3.26 -28.22 -19.19
N PRO A 322 2.58 -28.31 -18.04
CA PRO A 322 2.83 -27.31 -17.01
C PRO A 322 4.10 -27.68 -16.25
N PRO A 323 4.72 -26.74 -15.53
CA PRO A 323 5.57 -27.11 -14.39
C PRO A 323 4.82 -28.06 -13.45
N THR A 324 5.54 -28.99 -12.82
CA THR A 324 4.93 -30.05 -11.99
C THR A 324 4.21 -29.51 -10.76
N VAL A 325 4.59 -28.34 -10.26
CA VAL A 325 3.94 -27.67 -9.12
C VAL A 325 3.85 -26.17 -9.42
N VAL A 326 2.62 -25.65 -9.41
CA VAL A 326 2.35 -24.21 -9.45
C VAL A 326 1.87 -23.79 -8.06
N GLU A 327 2.51 -22.77 -7.51
CA GLU A 327 2.23 -22.20 -6.19
C GLU A 327 1.51 -20.85 -6.30
N ALA A 328 1.71 -20.11 -7.40
CA ALA A 328 1.16 -18.77 -7.58
C ALA A 328 0.76 -18.50 -9.04
N ILE A 329 -0.25 -17.66 -9.24
CA ILE A 329 -0.69 -17.19 -10.55
C ILE A 329 -0.79 -15.66 -10.57
N GLY A 330 -0.07 -15.02 -11.47
CA GLY A 330 -0.19 -13.58 -11.73
C GLY A 330 -0.77 -13.32 -13.12
N ALA A 331 -1.85 -12.54 -13.23
CA ALA A 331 -2.41 -12.14 -14.52
C ALA A 331 -1.95 -10.73 -14.93
N ALA A 332 -1.30 -10.62 -16.09
CA ALA A 332 -1.04 -9.37 -16.80
C ALA A 332 -1.88 -9.30 -18.10
N PRO A 333 -2.10 -8.11 -18.68
CA PRO A 333 -2.72 -7.99 -19.99
C PRO A 333 -2.00 -8.87 -21.03
N GLY A 334 -2.71 -9.88 -21.55
CA GLY A 334 -2.21 -10.79 -22.57
C GLY A 334 -1.16 -11.81 -22.11
N THR A 335 -0.90 -11.96 -20.80
CA THR A 335 0.01 -13.00 -20.29
C THR A 335 -0.35 -13.39 -18.88
N THR A 336 -0.50 -14.68 -18.64
CA THR A 336 -0.53 -15.23 -17.29
C THR A 336 0.81 -15.85 -16.92
N TRP A 337 1.31 -15.41 -15.78
CA TRP A 337 2.51 -15.90 -15.14
C TRP A 337 2.16 -16.98 -14.13
N LEU A 338 2.94 -18.05 -14.12
CA LEU A 338 2.84 -19.15 -13.17
C LEU A 338 4.13 -19.19 -12.36
N GLY A 339 4.00 -19.13 -11.05
CA GLY A 339 5.10 -19.25 -10.10
C GLY A 339 5.19 -20.67 -9.55
N GLY A 340 6.41 -21.20 -9.51
CA GLY A 340 6.76 -22.45 -8.85
C GLY A 340 8.26 -22.41 -8.58
N ILE A 341 9.04 -23.42 -8.97
CA ILE A 341 10.51 -23.32 -8.87
C ILE A 341 11.06 -22.22 -9.81
N HIS A 342 10.47 -22.08 -10.99
CA HIS A 342 10.75 -21.02 -11.94
C HIS A 342 9.51 -20.14 -12.16
N LEU A 343 9.62 -19.19 -13.06
CA LEU A 343 8.56 -18.33 -13.55
C LEU A 343 8.24 -18.71 -15.02
N TRP A 344 7.01 -19.17 -15.25
CA TRP A 344 6.55 -19.57 -16.59
C TRP A 344 5.49 -18.62 -17.12
N ALA A 345 5.50 -18.34 -18.42
CA ALA A 345 4.39 -17.64 -19.07
C ALA A 345 3.50 -18.64 -19.81
N LEU A 346 2.25 -18.79 -19.36
CA LEU A 346 1.36 -19.82 -19.88
C LEU A 346 0.98 -19.60 -21.34
N ASP A 347 0.74 -18.34 -21.71
CA ASP A 347 0.29 -17.97 -23.05
C ASP A 347 1.47 -17.74 -24.02
N ARG A 348 2.72 -17.98 -23.59
CA ARG A 348 3.95 -17.80 -24.39
C ARG A 348 4.86 -19.01 -24.30
N ALA A 349 4.75 -19.87 -25.31
CA ALA A 349 5.53 -21.10 -25.39
C ALA A 349 7.04 -20.84 -25.25
N GLY A 350 7.69 -21.60 -24.36
CA GLY A 350 9.15 -21.59 -24.17
C GLY A 350 9.68 -20.54 -23.18
N VAL A 351 8.82 -19.70 -22.59
CA VAL A 351 9.23 -18.79 -21.52
C VAL A 351 9.26 -19.55 -20.19
N ASP A 352 10.48 -19.83 -19.73
CA ASP A 352 10.81 -20.46 -18.46
C ASP A 352 12.02 -19.71 -17.89
N LEU A 353 11.78 -18.91 -16.85
CA LEU A 353 12.75 -17.96 -16.30
C LEU A 353 13.07 -18.32 -14.85
N ASP A 354 14.34 -18.21 -14.48
CA ASP A 354 14.79 -18.35 -13.09
C ASP A 354 15.03 -16.95 -12.49
N PRO A 355 13.98 -16.31 -11.92
CA PRO A 355 14.07 -14.94 -11.47
C PRO A 355 15.00 -14.76 -10.28
N PHE A 356 15.36 -15.82 -9.56
CA PHE A 356 16.24 -15.75 -8.39
C PHE A 356 17.64 -16.33 -8.63
N GLY A 357 17.91 -16.90 -9.80
CA GLY A 357 19.22 -17.44 -10.16
C GLY A 357 19.58 -18.74 -9.43
N VAL A 358 18.58 -19.51 -9.00
CA VAL A 358 18.80 -20.86 -8.49
C VAL A 358 18.99 -21.84 -9.62
N SER A 359 20.24 -22.22 -9.88
CA SER A 359 20.55 -23.38 -10.71
C SER A 359 19.77 -24.60 -10.20
N ALA A 360 19.01 -25.26 -11.08
CA ALA A 360 18.15 -26.43 -10.82
C ALA A 360 18.64 -27.30 -9.65
N GLY A 361 17.94 -27.22 -8.51
CA GLY A 361 18.25 -28.02 -7.32
C GLY A 361 17.98 -27.35 -5.96
N GLY A 362 17.71 -26.04 -5.91
CA GLY A 362 17.24 -25.37 -4.70
C GLY A 362 15.73 -25.48 -4.53
N ASP A 363 15.23 -25.84 -3.34
CA ASP A 363 13.81 -25.82 -2.98
C ASP A 363 13.39 -24.39 -2.57
N SER A 364 13.47 -23.45 -3.50
CA SER A 364 12.95 -22.10 -3.30
C SER A 364 11.93 -21.80 -4.38
N LYS A 365 10.67 -21.73 -3.97
CA LYS A 365 9.54 -21.52 -4.86
C LYS A 365 9.11 -20.06 -4.85
N ILE A 366 8.63 -19.59 -6.00
CA ILE A 366 7.85 -18.36 -6.13
C ILE A 366 6.51 -18.61 -5.44
N ARG A 367 6.26 -17.88 -4.36
CA ARG A 367 5.09 -18.06 -3.49
C ARG A 367 3.90 -17.22 -3.87
N ASP A 368 4.16 -16.07 -4.48
CA ASP A 368 3.11 -15.13 -4.88
C ASP A 368 3.62 -14.21 -5.98
N ILE A 369 2.69 -13.74 -6.82
CA ILE A 369 2.95 -12.86 -7.95
C ILE A 369 1.90 -11.74 -7.93
N ALA A 370 2.34 -10.51 -7.69
CA ALA A 370 1.47 -9.34 -7.82
C ALA A 370 1.94 -8.44 -8.96
N ILE A 371 1.03 -8.06 -9.84
CA ILE A 371 1.31 -7.22 -11.01
C ILE A 371 0.61 -5.89 -10.81
N ALA A 372 1.38 -4.80 -10.85
CA ALA A 372 0.81 -3.45 -10.82
C ALA A 372 0.29 -3.07 -12.21
N ASP A 373 -0.88 -2.42 -12.29
CA ASP A 373 -1.60 -2.13 -13.55
C ASP A 373 -0.73 -1.54 -14.67
N ASP A 374 0.09 -0.53 -14.35
CA ASP A 374 1.06 0.12 -15.25
C ASP A 374 2.50 0.01 -14.71
N GLY A 375 2.77 -1.00 -13.89
CA GLY A 375 3.99 -1.10 -13.10
C GLY A 375 4.71 -2.44 -13.25
N PRO A 376 5.74 -2.67 -12.42
CA PRO A 376 6.45 -3.94 -12.45
C PRO A 376 5.61 -5.06 -11.85
N MET A 377 6.00 -6.28 -12.20
CA MET A 377 5.60 -7.50 -11.52
C MET A 377 6.49 -7.71 -10.30
N TRP A 378 5.89 -8.01 -9.17
CA TRP A 378 6.56 -8.38 -7.93
C TRP A 378 6.43 -9.87 -7.69
N LEU A 379 7.52 -10.48 -7.27
CA LEU A 379 7.63 -11.92 -6.99
C LEU A 379 8.03 -12.11 -5.54
N ALA A 380 7.28 -12.93 -4.81
CA ALA A 380 7.62 -13.41 -3.47
C ALA A 380 8.27 -14.79 -3.55
N SER A 381 9.22 -15.12 -2.66
CA SER A 381 9.85 -16.43 -2.64
C SER A 381 10.04 -17.02 -1.24
N ASP A 382 10.11 -18.35 -1.19
CA ASP A 382 10.27 -19.10 0.07
C ASP A 382 11.56 -18.78 0.85
N ALA A 383 12.65 -18.49 0.17
CA ALA A 383 13.96 -18.35 0.83
C ALA A 383 14.92 -17.36 0.15
N LEU A 384 14.49 -16.68 -0.93
CA LEU A 384 15.36 -15.84 -1.75
C LEU A 384 14.90 -14.37 -1.77
N GLY A 385 14.01 -14.02 -0.83
CA GLY A 385 13.47 -12.68 -0.71
C GLY A 385 12.40 -12.37 -1.76
N ALA A 386 12.45 -11.15 -2.30
CA ALA A 386 11.52 -10.66 -3.30
C ALA A 386 12.27 -10.20 -4.57
N ALA A 387 11.61 -10.27 -5.71
CA ALA A 387 12.14 -9.77 -6.97
C ALA A 387 11.15 -8.84 -7.67
N VAL A 388 11.69 -7.93 -8.47
CA VAL A 388 10.95 -7.04 -9.36
C VAL A 388 11.28 -7.44 -10.78
N ALA A 389 10.26 -7.66 -11.59
CA ALA A 389 10.40 -8.04 -12.98
C ALA A 389 9.51 -7.15 -13.87
N ASP A 390 9.90 -7.01 -15.13
CA ASP A 390 9.02 -6.45 -16.14
C ASP A 390 7.83 -7.40 -16.38
N ALA A 391 6.60 -6.91 -16.25
CA ALA A 391 5.41 -7.74 -16.37
C ALA A 391 5.18 -8.26 -17.81
N ALA A 392 5.75 -7.58 -18.81
CA ALA A 392 5.64 -7.97 -20.20
C ALA A 392 6.70 -8.99 -20.60
N THR A 393 7.93 -8.97 -20.06
CA THR A 393 9.01 -9.88 -20.48
C THR A 393 9.38 -10.91 -19.43
N GLY A 394 9.07 -10.66 -18.15
CA GLY A 394 9.55 -11.43 -17.01
C GLY A 394 11.01 -11.13 -16.63
N GLU A 395 11.65 -10.17 -17.29
CA GLU A 395 13.04 -9.81 -17.01
C GLU A 395 13.17 -9.18 -15.62
N VAL A 396 14.03 -9.75 -14.80
CA VAL A 396 14.27 -9.27 -13.43
C VAL A 396 15.13 -8.01 -13.45
N THR A 397 14.60 -6.96 -12.84
CA THR A 397 15.25 -5.64 -12.73
C THR A 397 15.86 -5.41 -11.35
N ALA A 398 15.32 -6.04 -10.31
CA ALA A 398 15.86 -5.95 -8.95
C ALA A 398 15.54 -7.21 -8.13
N ARG A 399 16.38 -7.48 -7.14
CA ARG A 399 16.18 -8.50 -6.09
C ARG A 399 16.42 -7.87 -4.73
N TYR A 400 15.67 -8.31 -3.75
CA TYR A 400 15.70 -7.78 -2.39
C TYR A 400 15.69 -8.90 -1.37
N THR A 401 16.57 -8.78 -0.39
CA THR A 401 16.76 -9.73 0.71
C THR A 401 16.71 -9.00 2.05
N MET A 402 16.96 -9.71 3.15
CA MET A 402 17.20 -9.11 4.46
C MET A 402 18.36 -8.11 4.44
N ALA A 403 19.37 -8.32 3.58
CA ALA A 403 20.47 -7.37 3.42
C ALA A 403 20.00 -6.02 2.85
N ASP A 404 18.87 -6.01 2.13
CA ASP A 404 18.25 -4.83 1.52
C ASP A 404 17.13 -4.22 2.38
N GLY A 405 16.93 -4.75 3.59
CA GLY A 405 15.97 -4.23 4.57
C GLY A 405 14.65 -4.99 4.67
N LEU A 406 14.52 -6.17 4.06
CA LEU A 406 13.37 -7.05 4.32
C LEU A 406 13.43 -7.61 5.76
N PRO A 407 12.29 -7.84 6.43
CA PRO A 407 12.25 -8.53 7.72
C PRO A 407 12.69 -10.00 7.64
N SER A 408 12.49 -10.66 6.50
CA SER A 408 12.87 -12.05 6.24
C SER A 408 13.01 -12.31 4.75
N ASP A 409 13.91 -13.22 4.37
CA ASP A 409 14.01 -13.75 2.99
C ASP A 409 12.90 -14.74 2.65
N ASN A 410 12.13 -15.18 3.66
CA ASN A 410 10.91 -15.97 3.44
C ASN A 410 9.74 -15.00 3.27
N VAL A 411 9.48 -14.66 2.01
CA VAL A 411 8.41 -13.76 1.57
C VAL A 411 7.27 -14.62 1.03
N ARG A 412 6.08 -14.51 1.65
CA ARG A 412 4.97 -15.41 1.37
C ARG A 412 3.87 -14.83 0.51
N ALA A 413 3.66 -13.52 0.60
CA ALA A 413 2.68 -12.84 -0.22
C ALA A 413 3.12 -11.41 -0.52
N VAL A 414 2.64 -10.89 -1.64
CA VAL A 414 2.86 -9.54 -2.10
C VAL A 414 1.54 -8.90 -2.55
N ALA A 415 1.32 -7.66 -2.16
CA ALA A 415 0.20 -6.86 -2.63
C ALA A 415 0.69 -5.50 -3.13
N VAL A 416 0.04 -4.97 -4.16
CA VAL A 416 0.42 -3.70 -4.78
C VAL A 416 -0.69 -2.66 -4.61
N ASP A 417 -0.29 -1.42 -4.27
CA ASP A 417 -1.15 -0.22 -4.25
C ASP A 417 -0.48 0.86 -5.11
N GLY A 418 -0.81 0.87 -6.40
CA GLY A 418 -0.16 1.73 -7.39
C GLY A 418 1.34 1.45 -7.50
N ARG A 419 2.17 2.40 -7.05
CA ARG A 419 3.64 2.25 -7.06
C ARG A 419 4.21 1.62 -5.79
N HIS A 420 3.39 1.36 -4.78
CA HIS A 420 3.84 0.76 -3.53
C HIS A 420 3.61 -0.75 -3.56
N ALA A 421 4.58 -1.50 -3.03
CA ALA A 421 4.43 -2.92 -2.78
C ALA A 421 4.44 -3.17 -1.27
N TRP A 422 3.61 -4.11 -0.83
CA TRP A 422 3.53 -4.61 0.52
C TRP A 422 3.87 -6.08 0.52
N LEU A 423 4.74 -6.51 1.41
CA LEU A 423 5.14 -7.91 1.56
C LEU A 423 4.70 -8.45 2.91
N ALA A 424 4.12 -9.64 2.89
CA ALA A 424 4.02 -10.51 4.05
C ALA A 424 5.24 -11.43 4.08
N THR A 425 5.95 -11.44 5.21
CA THR A 425 7.12 -12.29 5.41
C THR A 425 6.97 -13.13 6.68
N LYS A 426 7.85 -14.12 6.85
CA LYS A 426 7.93 -14.93 8.08
C LYS A 426 8.23 -14.13 9.36
N SER A 427 8.72 -12.89 9.26
CA SER A 427 9.14 -12.11 10.43
C SER A 427 8.66 -10.66 10.41
N GLY A 428 7.59 -10.39 9.68
CA GLY A 428 6.91 -9.10 9.69
C GLY A 428 6.37 -8.73 8.31
N ALA A 429 5.91 -7.49 8.20
CA ALA A 429 5.56 -6.90 6.91
C ALA A 429 6.72 -6.04 6.39
N ALA A 430 6.76 -5.79 5.09
CA ALA A 430 7.62 -4.77 4.51
C ALA A 430 6.82 -3.92 3.53
N ARG A 431 7.10 -2.62 3.47
CA ARG A 431 6.58 -1.74 2.42
C ARG A 431 7.72 -1.22 1.58
N PHE A 432 7.58 -1.28 0.27
CA PHE A 432 8.50 -0.67 -0.67
C PHE A 432 8.22 0.83 -0.80
N ASN A 433 9.24 1.63 -0.51
CA ASN A 433 9.24 3.06 -0.77
C ASN A 433 9.79 3.32 -2.17
N ALA A 434 8.89 3.59 -3.12
CA ALA A 434 9.26 3.82 -4.51
C ALA A 434 10.11 5.08 -4.72
N ASP A 435 9.95 6.11 -3.89
CA ASP A 435 10.71 7.35 -4.00
C ASP A 435 12.19 7.18 -3.61
N ARG A 436 12.49 6.19 -2.75
CA ARG A 436 13.85 5.90 -2.26
C ARG A 436 14.43 4.58 -2.76
N GLY A 437 13.63 3.71 -3.35
CA GLY A 437 14.02 2.34 -3.67
C GLY A 437 14.41 1.52 -2.45
N GLN A 438 13.77 1.75 -1.30
CA GLN A 438 14.12 1.13 -0.01
C GLN A 438 12.93 0.42 0.63
N TRP A 439 13.22 -0.63 1.39
CA TRP A 439 12.23 -1.34 2.20
C TRP A 439 12.11 -0.75 3.59
N ILE A 440 10.86 -0.70 4.05
CA ILE A 440 10.52 -0.30 5.41
C ILE A 440 9.99 -1.55 6.10
N ALA A 441 10.88 -2.22 6.83
CA ALA A 441 10.54 -3.38 7.65
C ALA A 441 9.64 -2.98 8.83
N MET A 442 8.59 -3.78 9.05
CA MET A 442 7.62 -3.60 10.11
C MET A 442 7.50 -4.92 10.88
N GLY A 443 8.03 -4.93 12.10
CA GLY A 443 8.04 -6.10 12.99
C GLY A 443 7.03 -5.96 14.13
N ALA A 444 7.28 -6.69 15.23
CA ALA A 444 6.40 -6.69 16.41
C ALA A 444 6.10 -5.27 16.95
N GLN A 445 7.11 -4.40 16.98
CA GLN A 445 7.01 -3.02 17.47
C GLN A 445 6.18 -2.11 16.58
N SER A 446 5.86 -2.55 15.36
CA SER A 446 5.05 -1.83 14.38
C SER A 446 3.54 -2.06 14.55
N GLY A 447 3.12 -2.64 15.67
CA GLY A 447 1.73 -3.01 15.97
C GLY A 447 1.35 -4.42 15.51
N LEU A 448 2.27 -5.15 14.87
CA LEU A 448 2.06 -6.58 14.59
C LEU A 448 2.10 -7.43 15.87
N GLU A 449 2.77 -6.95 16.91
CA GLU A 449 2.93 -7.65 18.19
C GLU A 449 3.42 -9.09 17.98
N ASP A 450 2.60 -10.08 18.29
CA ASP A 450 2.92 -11.49 18.21
C ASP A 450 2.52 -12.16 16.88
N ARG A 451 2.04 -11.36 15.90
CA ARG A 451 1.55 -11.76 14.55
C ARG A 451 2.57 -11.52 13.44
N THR A 452 3.85 -11.59 13.74
CA THR A 452 4.91 -11.32 12.75
C THR A 452 5.08 -12.40 11.69
N ASP A 453 4.57 -13.62 11.92
CA ASP A 453 4.59 -14.71 10.94
C ASP A 453 3.40 -14.55 9.97
N LEU A 454 3.54 -13.62 9.02
CA LEU A 454 2.52 -13.28 8.04
C LEU A 454 2.52 -14.27 6.88
N LYS A 455 1.32 -14.65 6.43
CA LYS A 455 1.11 -15.59 5.32
C LYS A 455 0.51 -14.95 4.09
N SER A 456 -0.40 -14.00 4.29
CA SER A 456 -1.12 -13.32 3.21
C SER A 456 -1.21 -11.83 3.48
N ILE A 457 -1.30 -11.04 2.41
CA ILE A 457 -1.46 -9.60 2.48
C ILE A 457 -2.28 -9.13 1.28
N VAL A 458 -3.22 -8.21 1.50
CA VAL A 458 -4.07 -7.64 0.46
C VAL A 458 -4.31 -6.16 0.71
N VAL A 459 -4.63 -5.43 -0.37
CA VAL A 459 -5.00 -4.02 -0.33
C VAL A 459 -6.47 -3.89 -0.71
N ASP A 460 -7.23 -3.08 0.03
CA ASP A 460 -8.52 -2.59 -0.43
C ASP A 460 -8.29 -1.54 -1.54
N PRO A 461 -8.67 -1.81 -2.80
CA PRO A 461 -8.40 -0.89 -3.90
C PRO A 461 -9.18 0.43 -3.78
N ALA A 462 -10.26 0.49 -3.00
CA ALA A 462 -11.07 1.70 -2.84
C ALA A 462 -10.49 2.66 -1.79
N THR A 463 -9.92 2.13 -0.71
CA THR A 463 -9.41 2.93 0.42
C THR A 463 -7.89 2.95 0.49
N GLY A 464 -7.22 1.94 -0.06
CA GLY A 464 -5.80 1.66 0.11
C GLY A 464 -5.46 1.04 1.47
N ASP A 465 -6.46 0.68 2.30
CA ASP A 465 -6.25 -0.06 3.55
C ASP A 465 -5.57 -1.39 3.27
N VAL A 466 -4.59 -1.76 4.09
CA VAL A 466 -3.85 -3.01 3.91
C VAL A 466 -4.23 -3.97 5.03
N TYR A 467 -4.52 -5.21 4.67
CA TYR A 467 -4.84 -6.30 5.58
C TYR A 467 -3.80 -7.39 5.45
N ALA A 468 -3.36 -7.98 6.57
CA ALA A 468 -2.45 -9.11 6.55
C ALA A 468 -2.90 -10.22 7.49
N GLY A 469 -2.80 -11.45 7.00
CA GLY A 469 -3.15 -12.67 7.72
C GLY A 469 -1.90 -13.30 8.35
N SER A 470 -2.03 -13.75 9.59
CA SER A 470 -0.98 -14.47 10.30
C SER A 470 -1.49 -15.80 10.84
N GLY A 471 -0.58 -16.64 11.35
CA GLY A 471 -0.95 -17.82 12.14
C GLY A 471 -1.72 -17.51 13.44
N LYS A 472 -1.87 -16.23 13.82
CA LYS A 472 -2.49 -15.79 15.08
C LYS A 472 -3.54 -14.68 14.90
N GLY A 473 -4.04 -14.50 13.69
CA GLY A 473 -5.18 -13.62 13.41
C GLY A 473 -4.88 -12.58 12.33
N LEU A 474 -5.87 -11.70 12.15
CA LEU A 474 -5.86 -10.62 11.20
C LEU A 474 -5.26 -9.35 11.81
N VAL A 475 -4.46 -8.64 11.03
CA VAL A 475 -4.04 -7.27 11.30
C VAL A 475 -4.36 -6.40 10.11
N TYR A 476 -4.50 -5.10 10.32
CA TYR A 476 -4.71 -4.13 9.26
C TYR A 476 -4.03 -2.81 9.56
N ILE A 477 -3.84 -2.00 8.53
CA ILE A 477 -3.33 -0.64 8.67
C ILE A 477 -4.10 0.27 7.72
N ARG A 478 -4.74 1.31 8.28
CA ARG A 478 -5.61 2.21 7.51
C ARG A 478 -4.84 3.24 6.72
N ARG A 479 -5.46 3.72 5.63
CA ARG A 479 -5.01 4.92 4.93
C ARG A 479 -5.62 6.11 5.67
N PRO A 480 -4.79 7.07 6.13
CA PRO A 480 -5.28 8.22 6.87
C PRO A 480 -6.16 9.16 6.05
#